data_AF-A0A151RLJ3-F1
#
_entry.id   AF-A0A151RLJ3-F1
#
_cell.length_a   1.000
_cell.length_b   1.000
_cell.length_c   1.000
_cell.angle_alpha   90.00
_cell.angle_beta   90.00
_cell.angle_gamma   90.00
#
_symmetry.space_group_name_H-M   'P 1'
#
loop_
_entity.id
_entity.type
_entity.pdbx_description
1 polymer ?
#
loop_
_entity_poly.entity_id
_entity_poly.type
_entity_poly.pdbx_seq_one_letter_code
_entity_poly.pdbx_strand_id
1 'polypeptide(L)' 'MVELPAEVNSVSDDVGHSSTLWHQRLGHMNEKRMKILVSKGKIPELKEVEVGFCELCVFGKQKRVTFAIVK' A
#
# COMPACT_ATOMS: atom_id res chain seq x y z
N MET A 1 -5.39 -24.98 17.25
CA MET A 1 -6.07 -23.75 17.70
C MET A 1 -5.33 -22.60 17.05
N VAL A 2 -5.92 -21.99 16.03
CA VAL A 2 -5.33 -20.81 15.36
C VAL A 2 -5.77 -19.62 16.20
N GLU A 3 -4.87 -19.12 17.03
CA GLU A 3 -5.07 -17.85 17.73
C GLU A 3 -4.77 -16.74 16.71
N LEU A 4 -5.83 -16.12 16.19
CA LEU A 4 -5.79 -14.81 15.56
C LEU A 4 -5.65 -13.77 16.69
N PRO A 5 -4.56 -12.98 16.77
CA PRO A 5 -4.54 -11.85 17.68
C PRO A 5 -5.32 -10.71 17.03
N ALA A 6 -6.32 -10.25 17.77
CA ALA A 6 -7.21 -9.16 17.47
C ALA A 6 -6.46 -7.85 17.15
N GLU A 7 -6.91 -7.18 16.08
CA GLU A 7 -7.32 -5.77 16.04
C GLU A 7 -6.70 -4.85 17.13
N VAL A 8 -5.45 -4.40 16.93
CA VAL A 8 -4.95 -3.19 17.60
C VAL A 8 -5.31 -1.99 16.72
N ASN A 9 -6.48 -1.43 16.99
CA ASN A 9 -6.90 -0.14 16.44
C ASN A 9 -6.33 0.98 17.32
N SER A 10 -5.02 1.22 17.21
CA SER A 10 -4.37 2.39 17.81
C SER A 10 -4.43 3.54 16.80
N VAL A 11 -5.40 4.44 16.95
CA VAL A 11 -5.43 5.71 16.21
C VAL A 11 -4.36 6.60 16.82
N SER A 12 -3.14 6.48 16.31
CA SER A 12 -2.14 7.53 16.40
C SER A 12 -2.17 8.28 15.07
N ASP A 13 -2.31 9.61 15.13
CA ASP A 13 -2.24 10.55 14.01
C ASP A 13 -0.82 10.64 13.41
N ASP A 14 -0.19 9.48 13.22
CA ASP A 14 1.07 9.35 12.53
C ASP A 14 0.77 9.27 11.03
N VAL A 15 1.31 10.21 10.26
CA VAL A 15 1.14 10.29 8.80
C VAL A 15 1.50 8.95 8.14
N GLY A 16 2.49 8.23 8.68
CA GLY A 16 2.87 6.89 8.23
C GLY A 16 1.82 5.81 8.52
N HIS A 17 1.14 5.86 9.67
CA HIS A 17 0.07 4.91 10.01
C HIS A 17 -1.15 5.05 9.09
N SER A 18 -1.59 6.28 8.85
CA SER A 18 -2.74 6.54 7.97
C SER A 18 -2.47 6.11 6.52
N SER A 19 -1.27 6.39 5.99
CA SER A 19 -0.90 6.00 4.63
C SER A 19 -0.76 4.48 4.49
N THR A 20 -0.18 3.80 5.47
CA THR A 20 -0.07 2.32 5.47
C THR A 20 -1.43 1.64 5.46
N LEU A 21 -2.38 2.16 6.24
CA LEU A 21 -3.76 1.66 6.28
C LEU A 21 -4.46 1.82 4.94
N TRP A 22 -4.37 3.00 4.32
CA TRP A 22 -4.92 3.23 2.99
C TRP A 22 -4.25 2.40 1.90
N HIS A 23 -2.94 2.16 2.01
CA HIS A 23 -2.21 1.25 1.12
C HIS A 23 -2.81 -0.16 1.14
N GLN A 24 -3.12 -0.70 2.32
CA GLN A 24 -3.78 -1.99 2.48
C GLN A 24 -5.23 -1.97 1.96
N ARG A 25 -6.04 -0.97 2.34
CA ARG A 25 -7.45 -0.83 1.90
C ARG A 25 -7.58 -0.75 0.38
N LEU A 26 -6.62 -0.14 -0.31
CA LEU A 26 -6.59 0.00 -1.77
C LEU A 26 -5.98 -1.21 -2.49
N GLY A 27 -5.80 -2.34 -1.80
CA GLY A 27 -5.28 -3.57 -2.40
C GLY A 27 -3.80 -3.45 -2.75
N HIS A 28 -2.99 -2.95 -1.82
CA HIS A 28 -1.55 -2.81 -1.98
C HIS A 28 -1.15 -1.88 -3.16
N MET A 29 -1.92 -0.82 -3.35
CA MET A 29 -1.69 0.19 -4.40
C MET A 29 -0.30 0.82 -4.23
N ASN A 30 0.37 1.11 -5.35
CA ASN A 30 1.68 1.77 -5.28
C ASN A 30 1.56 3.21 -4.76
N GLU A 31 2.62 3.67 -4.11
CA GLU A 31 2.70 5.00 -3.49
C GLU A 31 2.45 6.13 -4.50
N LYS A 32 3.02 6.02 -5.71
CA LYS A 32 2.89 7.04 -6.75
C LYS A 32 1.43 7.25 -7.19
N ARG A 33 0.66 6.17 -7.37
CA ARG A 33 -0.77 6.23 -7.73
C ARG A 33 -1.59 6.72 -6.57
N MET A 34 -1.22 6.36 -5.35
CA MET A 34 -1.87 6.85 -4.14
C MET A 34 -1.66 8.37 -3.97
N LYS A 35 -0.45 8.90 -4.25
CA LYS A 35 -0.19 10.35 -4.31
C LYS A 35 -1.09 11.08 -5.31
N ILE A 36 -1.40 10.45 -6.45
CA ILE A 36 -2.34 11.01 -7.44
C ILE A 36 -3.78 11.04 -6.89
N LEU A 37 -4.19 10.05 -6.07
CA LEU A 37 -5.51 10.05 -5.45
C LEU A 37 -5.62 11.14 -4.38
N VAL A 38 -4.57 11.31 -3.57
CA VAL A 38 -4.48 12.39 -2.58
C VAL A 38 -4.53 13.76 -3.26
N SER A 39 -3.74 13.99 -4.31
CA SER A 39 -3.75 15.28 -5.03
C SER A 39 -5.09 15.60 -5.71
N LYS A 40 -5.88 14.58 -6.03
CA LYS A 40 -7.25 14.71 -6.55
C LYS A 40 -8.32 14.79 -5.46
N GLY A 41 -7.94 14.81 -4.18
CA GLY A 41 -8.85 14.85 -3.04
C GLY A 41 -9.72 13.61 -2.89
N LYS A 42 -9.30 12.46 -3.43
CA LYS A 42 -10.06 11.19 -3.35
C LYS A 42 -9.79 10.40 -2.08
N ILE A 43 -8.72 10.75 -1.36
CA ILE A 43 -8.41 10.23 -0.03
C ILE A 43 -8.25 11.44 0.89
N PRO A 44 -9.36 12.03 1.38
CA PRO A 44 -9.33 13.31 2.09
C PRO A 44 -8.64 13.23 3.46
N GLU A 45 -8.52 12.02 4.01
CA GLU A 45 -7.86 11.74 5.29
C GLU A 45 -6.32 11.86 5.21
N LEU A 46 -5.75 11.85 4.01
CA LEU A 46 -4.30 11.90 3.79
C LEU A 46 -3.87 13.26 3.24
N LYS A 47 -2.89 13.88 3.90
CA LYS A 47 -2.17 15.06 3.38
C LYS A 47 -0.95 14.66 2.56
N GLU A 48 -0.25 13.64 3.01
CA GLU A 48 0.94 13.09 2.38
C GLU A 48 0.84 11.57 2.33
N VAL A 49 1.63 10.96 1.45
CA VAL A 49 1.68 9.51 1.28
C VAL A 49 3.11 9.06 1.51
N GLU A 50 3.29 8.30 2.57
CA GLU A 50 4.51 7.57 2.87
C GLU A 50 4.12 6.11 3.14
N VAL A 51 4.60 5.19 2.31
CA VAL A 51 4.35 3.76 2.51
C VAL A 51 5.71 3.10 2.70
N GLY A 52 5.89 2.50 3.88
CA GLY A 52 7.10 1.76 4.20
C GLY A 52 7.23 0.45 3.42
N PHE A 53 8.12 -0.41 3.88
CA PHE A 53 8.32 -1.72 3.29
C PHE A 53 7.04 -2.58 3.41
N CYS A 54 6.62 -3.18 2.29
CA CYS A 54 5.48 -4.08 2.23
C CYS A 54 5.88 -5.38 1.53
N GLU A 55 6.00 -6.45 2.29
CA GLU A 55 6.38 -7.78 1.80
C GLU A 55 5.45 -8.26 0.67
N LEU A 56 4.14 -8.11 0.85
CA LEU A 56 3.14 -8.52 -0.14
C LEU A 56 3.27 -7.74 -1.46
N CYS A 57 3.68 -6.47 -1.42
CA CYS A 57 3.96 -5.71 -2.63
C CYS A 57 5.20 -6.19 -3.36
N VAL A 58 6.25 -6.53 -2.62
CA VAL A 58 7.54 -6.90 -3.18
C VAL A 58 7.48 -8.31 -3.76
N PHE A 59 6.89 -9.26 -3.03
CA PHE A 59 6.81 -10.66 -3.44
C PHE A 59 5.55 -11.00 -4.25
N GLY A 60 4.48 -10.23 -4.11
CA GLY A 60 3.20 -10.50 -4.79
C GLY A 60 3.06 -9.86 -6.17
N LYS A 61 3.87 -8.85 -6.52
CA LYS A 61 3.81 -8.21 -7.84
C LYS A 61 4.55 -9.05 -8.88
N GLN A 62 3.82 -9.90 -9.58
CA GLN A 62 4.35 -10.57 -10.76
C GLN A 62 4.72 -9.55 -11.84
N LYS A 63 6.00 -9.55 -12.26
CA LYS A 63 6.47 -8.77 -13.40
C LYS A 63 6.39 -9.64 -14.65
N ARG A 64 5.71 -9.15 -15.69
CA ARG A 64 5.71 -9.81 -17.00
C ARG A 64 7.13 -9.75 -17.56
N VAL A 65 7.76 -10.91 -17.70
CA VAL A 65 9.04 -11.03 -18.41
C VAL A 65 8.77 -11.09 -19.91
N THR A 66 9.60 -10.40 -20.70
CA THR A 66 9.60 -10.54 -22.16
C THR A 66 10.41 -11.76 -22.53
N PHE A 67 9.86 -12.66 -23.34
CA PHE A 67 10.65 -13.73 -23.93
C PHE A 67 11.65 -13.12 -24.91
N ALA A 68 12.91 -13.57 -24.88
CA ALA A 68 13.86 -13.23 -25.91
C ALA A 68 13.41 -13.89 -27.22
N ILE A 69 13.30 -13.11 -28.29
CA ILE A 69 13.15 -13.67 -29.63
C ILE A 69 14.53 -14.20 -30.02
N VAL A 70 14.69 -15.52 -30.00
CA VAL A 70 15.89 -16.18 -30.52
C VAL A 70 15.85 -16.03 -32.05
N LYS A 71 16.89 -15.44 -32.63
CA LYS A 71 17.09 -15.33 -34.08
C LYS A 71 17.67 -16.62 -34.63
#